data_AF-A0A6L9EBG0-F1
#
_entry.id   AF-A0A6L9EBG0-F1
#
_cell.length_a   1.000
_cell.length_b   1.000
_cell.length_c   1.000
_cell.angle_alpha   90.00
_cell.angle_beta   90.00
_cell.angle_gamma   90.00
#
_symmetry.space_group_name_H-M   'P 1'
#
loop_
_entity.id
_entity.type
_entity.pdbx_description
1 polymer ?
#
loop_
_entity_poly.entity_id
_entity_poly.type
_entity_poly.pdbx_seq_one_letter_code
_entity_poly.pdbx_strand_id
1 'polypeptide(L)'
;MKEKIRIFLDTDLLEKYLLGTTSEEESLQVERYIAMYPEVRKTYNELQENLEVFAKMHAIKTPEGLREKILSKIRAQNAGRRRFRRYAIAASIAAFVFAGSSYFFYNQNQSLQEENTIVNNKIKNLEEDMKEQLEDVRNQFIVLNNPQTKKYVVNGNKKAKELKAVAYINPVKKLSYINVRNLPNLPEDQCYQMWAEVNGEMVNLGVIKNVDDKDKLRALPYAENAVSYITIEPKGGNVTPTVQNIVANINY
;
A
#
# COMPACT_ATOMS: atom_id res chain seq x y z
N MET A 1 -6.74 -53.27 56.63
CA MET A 1 -6.46 -53.26 55.18
C MET A 1 -6.17 -54.67 54.66
N LYS A 2 -5.27 -55.43 55.30
CA LYS A 2 -4.95 -56.84 54.95
C LYS A 2 -6.16 -57.77 54.87
N GLU A 3 -7.15 -57.63 55.76
CA GLU A 3 -8.35 -58.49 55.75
C GLU A 3 -9.22 -58.31 54.51
N LYS A 4 -9.38 -57.07 54.01
CA LYS A 4 -10.18 -56.80 52.79
C LYS A 4 -9.51 -57.34 51.54
N ILE A 5 -8.18 -57.31 51.48
CA ILE A 5 -7.40 -57.88 50.38
C ILE A 5 -7.52 -59.41 50.40
N ARG A 6 -7.41 -60.03 51.57
CA ARG A 6 -7.58 -61.48 51.73
C ARG A 6 -8.98 -61.94 51.32
N ILE A 7 -10.03 -61.28 51.80
CA ILE A 7 -11.43 -61.58 51.42
C ILE A 7 -11.61 -61.47 49.90
N PHE A 8 -11.00 -60.46 49.26
CA PHE A 8 -11.06 -60.29 47.81
C PHE A 8 -10.30 -61.40 47.06
N LEU A 9 -9.11 -61.78 47.52
CA LEU A 9 -8.32 -62.87 46.93
C LEU A 9 -8.96 -64.25 47.11
N ASP A 10 -9.78 -64.42 48.15
CA ASP A 10 -10.55 -65.65 48.37
C ASP A 10 -11.81 -65.72 47.47
N THR A 11 -12.10 -64.67 46.68
CA THR A 11 -13.18 -64.69 45.68
C THR A 11 -12.69 -65.14 44.30
N ASP A 12 -13.58 -65.78 43.54
CA ASP A 12 -13.36 -66.23 42.15
C ASP A 12 -13.40 -65.07 41.12
N LEU A 13 -13.25 -63.82 41.58
CA LEU A 13 -13.45 -62.63 40.74
C LEU A 13 -12.26 -62.38 39.82
N LEU A 14 -11.04 -62.71 40.27
CA LEU A 14 -9.82 -62.58 39.46
C LEU A 14 -9.80 -63.59 38.31
N GLU A 15 -10.24 -64.82 38.58
CA GLU A 15 -10.35 -65.92 37.64
C GLU A 15 -11.42 -65.62 36.58
N LYS A 16 -12.61 -65.15 37.00
CA LYS A 16 -13.66 -64.70 36.07
C LYS A 16 -13.22 -63.54 35.20
N TYR A 17 -12.48 -62.58 35.76
CA TYR A 17 -11.96 -61.44 35.00
C TYR A 17 -10.92 -61.91 33.97
N LEU A 18 -10.03 -62.83 34.38
CA LEU A 18 -9.04 -63.42 33.48
C LEU A 18 -9.69 -64.17 32.30
N LEU A 19 -10.80 -64.87 32.54
CA LEU A 19 -11.57 -65.58 31.52
C LEU A 19 -12.50 -64.66 30.71
N GLY A 20 -12.61 -63.37 31.07
CA GLY A 20 -13.48 -62.41 30.41
C GLY A 20 -14.98 -62.65 30.64
N THR A 21 -15.35 -63.30 31.76
CA THR A 21 -16.74 -63.64 32.10
C THR A 21 -17.34 -62.72 33.18
N THR A 22 -16.66 -61.64 33.53
CA THR A 22 -17.15 -60.62 34.48
C THR A 22 -18.13 -59.65 33.82
N SER A 23 -19.05 -59.10 34.62
CA SER A 23 -19.80 -57.90 34.25
C SER A 23 -18.91 -56.65 34.24
N GLU A 24 -19.40 -55.54 33.68
CA GLU A 24 -18.66 -54.27 33.65
C GLU A 24 -18.33 -53.76 35.07
N GLU A 25 -19.27 -53.87 36.01
CA GLU A 25 -19.08 -53.44 37.41
C GLU A 25 -18.01 -54.28 38.12
N GLU A 26 -18.03 -55.60 37.94
CA GLU A 26 -17.03 -56.52 38.48
C GLU A 26 -15.65 -56.27 37.88
N SER A 27 -15.59 -55.99 36.57
CA SER A 27 -14.34 -55.69 35.86
C SER A 27 -13.69 -54.42 36.41
N LEU A 28 -14.48 -53.36 36.61
CA LEU A 28 -14.01 -52.11 37.23
C LEU A 28 -13.54 -52.33 38.66
N GLN A 29 -14.24 -53.19 39.43
CA GLN A 29 -13.82 -53.56 40.78
C GLN A 29 -12.46 -54.27 40.77
N VAL A 30 -12.28 -55.26 39.89
CA VAL A 30 -11.02 -56.01 39.76
C VAL A 30 -9.88 -55.11 39.33
N GLU A 31 -10.06 -54.29 38.30
CA GLU A 31 -9.03 -53.35 37.81
C GLU A 31 -8.61 -52.37 38.89
N ARG A 32 -9.57 -51.86 39.68
CA ARG A 32 -9.27 -51.00 40.83
C ARG A 32 -8.42 -51.72 41.87
N TYR A 33 -8.74 -52.98 42.21
CA TYR A 33 -7.97 -53.75 43.18
C TYR A 33 -6.56 -54.10 42.67
N ILE A 34 -6.41 -54.45 41.39
CA ILE A 34 -5.10 -54.68 40.74
C ILE A 34 -4.24 -53.40 40.71
N ALA A 35 -4.88 -52.24 40.53
CA ALA A 35 -4.19 -50.94 40.55
C ALA A 35 -3.76 -50.54 41.96
N MET A 36 -4.62 -50.74 42.97
CA MET A 36 -4.41 -50.27 44.34
C MET A 36 -3.55 -51.18 45.21
N TYR A 37 -3.54 -52.50 44.96
CA TYR A 37 -2.88 -53.49 45.83
C TYR A 37 -1.87 -54.35 45.05
N PRO A 38 -0.56 -54.20 45.31
CA PRO A 38 0.48 -55.00 44.65
C PRO A 38 0.33 -56.51 44.83
N GLU A 39 -0.20 -56.95 45.97
CA GLU A 39 -0.46 -58.36 46.26
C GLU A 39 -1.50 -58.94 45.31
N VAL A 40 -2.57 -58.19 45.03
CA VAL A 40 -3.62 -58.60 44.06
C VAL A 40 -3.06 -58.68 42.65
N ARG A 41 -2.23 -57.70 42.26
CA ARG A 41 -1.54 -57.74 40.96
C ARG A 41 -0.63 -58.96 40.84
N LYS A 42 0.10 -59.30 41.90
CA LYS A 42 0.98 -60.46 41.90
C LYS A 42 0.18 -61.75 41.68
N THR A 43 -0.90 -61.95 42.43
CA THR A 43 -1.78 -63.12 42.25
C THR A 43 -2.43 -63.15 40.87
N TYR A 44 -2.86 -62.00 40.34
CA TYR A 44 -3.39 -61.93 38.98
C TYR A 44 -2.36 -62.33 37.91
N ASN A 45 -1.10 -61.88 38.04
CA ASN A 45 -0.02 -62.29 37.14
C ASN A 45 0.26 -63.79 37.25
N GLU A 46 0.27 -64.36 38.46
CA GLU A 46 0.42 -65.81 38.68
C GLU A 46 -0.72 -66.59 37.99
N LEU A 47 -1.97 -66.11 38.07
CA LEU A 47 -3.10 -66.69 37.35
C LEU A 47 -2.94 -66.61 35.83
N GLN A 48 -2.44 -65.49 35.30
CA GLN A 48 -2.14 -65.33 33.87
C GLN A 48 -1.08 -66.33 33.39
N GLU A 49 0.02 -66.48 34.14
CA GLU A 49 1.08 -67.44 33.84
C GLU A 49 0.55 -68.88 33.85
N ASN A 50 -0.27 -69.23 34.85
CA ASN A 50 -0.89 -70.55 34.94
C ASN A 50 -1.82 -70.83 33.74
N LEU A 51 -2.61 -69.84 33.33
CA LEU A 51 -3.47 -69.95 32.15
C LEU A 51 -2.65 -70.08 30.87
N GLU A 52 -1.54 -69.35 30.75
CA GLU A 52 -0.62 -69.48 29.62
C GLU A 52 -0.02 -70.90 29.53
N VAL A 53 0.40 -71.46 30.67
CA VAL A 53 0.90 -72.85 30.75
C VAL A 53 -0.21 -73.83 30.32
N PHE A 54 -1.43 -73.65 30.83
CA PHE A 54 -2.58 -74.47 30.43
C PHE A 54 -2.87 -74.39 28.92
N ALA A 55 -2.87 -73.18 28.35
CA ALA A 55 -3.09 -72.94 26.93
C ALA A 55 -1.99 -73.56 26.06
N LYS A 56 -0.73 -73.51 26.50
CA LYS A 56 0.40 -74.17 25.81
C LYS A 56 0.29 -75.69 25.83
N MET A 57 -0.10 -76.28 26.98
CA MET A 57 -0.31 -77.73 27.08
C MET A 57 -1.41 -78.23 26.14
N HIS A 58 -2.44 -77.41 25.91
CA HIS A 58 -3.58 -77.72 25.02
C HIS A 58 -3.48 -77.05 23.65
N ALA A 59 -2.28 -76.64 23.22
CA ALA A 59 -2.09 -75.93 21.97
C ALA A 59 -2.48 -76.79 20.75
N ILE A 60 -3.37 -76.26 19.91
CA ILE A 60 -3.77 -76.90 18.64
C ILE A 60 -2.90 -76.37 17.51
N LYS A 61 -2.50 -77.24 16.57
CA LYS A 61 -1.75 -76.84 15.37
C LYS A 61 -2.54 -75.77 14.59
N THR A 62 -1.93 -74.61 14.40
CA THR A 62 -2.54 -73.52 13.62
C THR A 62 -2.71 -73.92 12.15
N PRO A 63 -3.75 -73.43 11.45
CA PRO A 63 -3.90 -73.62 10.01
C PRO A 63 -2.67 -73.17 9.23
N GLU A 64 -2.28 -73.94 8.21
CA GLU A 64 -1.14 -73.60 7.36
C GLU A 64 -1.41 -72.27 6.62
N GLY A 65 -0.39 -71.41 6.56
CA GLY A 65 -0.47 -70.11 5.90
C GLY A 65 -1.15 -69.00 6.71
N LEU A 66 -1.64 -69.25 7.93
CA LEU A 66 -2.31 -68.20 8.74
C LEU A 66 -1.35 -67.06 9.10
N ARG A 67 -0.10 -67.39 9.48
CA ARG A 67 0.93 -66.41 9.79
C ARG A 67 1.21 -65.49 8.61
N GLU A 68 1.37 -66.07 7.42
CA GLU A 68 1.64 -65.33 6.18
C GLU A 68 0.46 -64.42 5.80
N LYS A 69 -0.78 -64.88 5.97
CA LYS A 69 -2.00 -64.08 5.75
C LYS A 69 -2.10 -62.87 6.70
N ILE A 70 -1.79 -63.06 7.99
CA ILE A 70 -1.80 -61.96 8.96
C ILE A 70 -0.69 -60.96 8.62
N LEU A 71 0.53 -61.43 8.35
CA LEU A 71 1.65 -60.56 8.01
C LEU A 71 1.44 -59.80 6.69
N SER A 72 0.83 -60.43 5.68
CA SER A 72 0.55 -59.76 4.41
C SER A 72 -0.49 -58.66 4.58
N LYS A 73 -1.54 -58.88 5.38
CA LYS A 73 -2.56 -57.87 5.70
C LYS A 73 -1.99 -56.67 6.44
N ILE A 74 -1.12 -56.90 7.44
CA ILE A 74 -0.42 -55.83 8.17
C ILE A 74 0.48 -55.02 7.22
N ARG A 75 1.26 -55.69 6.36
CA ARG A 75 2.12 -54.99 5.38
C ARG A 75 1.30 -54.17 4.38
N ALA A 76 0.20 -54.71 3.87
CA ALA A 76 -0.68 -54.02 2.93
C ALA A 76 -1.29 -52.75 3.53
N GLN A 77 -1.79 -52.83 4.77
CA GLN A 77 -2.33 -51.68 5.51
C GLN A 77 -1.27 -50.58 5.72
N ASN A 78 -0.06 -50.99 6.13
CA ASN A 78 1.05 -50.06 6.33
C ASN A 78 1.53 -49.42 5.02
N ALA A 79 1.53 -50.16 3.92
CA ALA A 79 1.90 -49.64 2.59
C ALA A 79 0.93 -48.54 2.12
N GLY A 80 -0.38 -48.75 2.26
CA GLY A 80 -1.39 -47.74 1.92
C GLY A 80 -1.23 -46.46 2.74
N ARG A 81 -1.08 -46.60 4.07
CA ARG A 81 -0.90 -45.45 4.98
C ARG A 81 0.41 -44.69 4.72
N ARG A 82 1.47 -45.38 4.27
CA ARG A 82 2.75 -44.74 3.89
C ARG A 82 2.65 -43.96 2.58
N ARG A 83 1.94 -44.50 1.57
CA ARG A 83 1.71 -43.80 0.29
C ARG A 83 0.86 -42.55 0.49
N PHE A 84 -0.24 -42.63 1.22
CA PHE A 84 -1.07 -41.47 1.55
C PHE A 84 -0.27 -40.38 2.26
N ARG A 85 0.52 -40.72 3.27
CA ARG A 85 1.37 -39.75 3.97
C ARG A 85 2.37 -39.05 3.04
N ARG A 86 2.97 -39.76 2.09
CA ARG A 86 3.88 -39.16 1.10
C ARG A 86 3.15 -38.16 0.19
N TYR A 87 1.96 -38.51 -0.30
CA TYR A 87 1.16 -37.58 -1.11
C TYR A 87 0.65 -36.39 -0.30
N ALA A 88 0.23 -36.60 0.95
CA ALA A 88 -0.18 -35.52 1.83
C ALA A 88 0.97 -34.53 2.07
N ILE A 89 2.18 -35.02 2.36
CA ILE A 89 3.37 -34.16 2.53
C ILE A 89 3.67 -33.40 1.23
N ALA A 90 3.66 -34.08 0.08
CA ALA A 90 3.89 -33.43 -1.22
C ALA A 90 2.84 -32.36 -1.53
N ALA A 91 1.55 -32.65 -1.27
CA ALA A 91 0.46 -31.71 -1.45
C ALA A 91 0.58 -30.50 -0.51
N SER A 92 0.99 -30.70 0.75
CA SER A 92 1.24 -29.59 1.67
C SER A 92 2.36 -28.69 1.18
N ILE A 93 3.48 -29.26 0.72
CA ILE A 93 4.59 -28.47 0.16
C ILE A 93 4.12 -27.70 -1.08
N ALA A 94 3.39 -28.35 -2.00
CA ALA A 94 2.85 -27.70 -3.18
C ALA A 94 1.88 -26.56 -2.82
N ALA A 95 1.02 -26.76 -1.81
CA ALA A 95 0.12 -25.73 -1.32
C ALA A 95 0.87 -24.51 -0.76
N PHE A 96 1.96 -24.72 -0.01
CA PHE A 96 2.78 -23.61 0.48
C PHE A 96 3.48 -22.85 -0.64
N VAL A 97 4.06 -23.57 -1.62
CA VAL A 97 4.68 -22.95 -2.79
C VAL A 97 3.64 -22.15 -3.58
N PHE A 98 2.44 -22.70 -3.76
CA PHE A 98 1.34 -22.03 -4.45
C PHE A 98 0.88 -20.78 -3.69
N ALA A 99 0.66 -20.88 -2.38
CA ALA A 99 0.25 -19.74 -1.56
C ALA A 99 1.30 -18.63 -1.55
N GLY A 100 2.59 -18.98 -1.40
CA GLY A 100 3.69 -18.02 -1.43
C GLY A 100 3.83 -17.34 -2.79
N SER A 101 3.76 -18.12 -3.88
CA SER A 101 3.81 -17.57 -5.25
C SER A 101 2.62 -16.68 -5.54
N SER A 102 1.41 -17.10 -5.15
CA SER A 102 0.20 -16.31 -5.33
C SER A 102 0.27 -14.98 -4.57
N TYR A 103 0.81 -14.99 -3.35
CA TYR A 103 1.00 -13.76 -2.58
C TYR A 103 2.03 -12.83 -3.23
N PHE A 104 3.16 -13.38 -3.69
CA PHE A 104 4.18 -12.60 -4.41
C PHE A 104 3.61 -11.96 -5.69
N PHE A 105 2.90 -12.73 -6.52
CA PHE A 105 2.28 -12.21 -7.75
C PHE A 105 1.17 -11.20 -7.47
N TYR A 106 0.37 -11.41 -6.41
CA TYR A 106 -0.63 -10.43 -6.00
C TYR A 106 0.02 -9.09 -5.62
N ASN A 107 1.10 -9.13 -4.84
CA ASN A 107 1.81 -7.93 -4.42
C ASN A 107 2.48 -7.21 -5.61
N GLN A 108 3.08 -7.97 -6.54
CA GLN A 108 3.63 -7.42 -7.77
C GLN A 108 2.55 -6.78 -8.66
N ASN A 109 1.38 -7.42 -8.78
CA ASN A 109 0.28 -6.88 -9.56
C ASN A 109 -0.27 -5.57 -8.97
N GLN A 110 -0.36 -5.46 -7.64
CA GLN A 110 -0.75 -4.20 -7.00
C GLN A 110 0.26 -3.08 -7.25
N SER A 111 1.56 -3.36 -7.08
CA SER A 111 2.62 -2.40 -7.37
C SER A 111 2.61 -1.93 -8.83
N LEU A 112 2.36 -2.85 -9.78
CA LEU A 112 2.24 -2.51 -11.20
C LEU A 112 1.01 -1.63 -11.50
N GLN A 113 -0.11 -1.85 -10.81
CA GLN A 113 -1.29 -1.00 -10.95
C GLN A 113 -1.03 0.41 -10.42
N GLU A 114 -0.40 0.54 -9.26
CA GLU A 114 0.02 1.84 -8.71
C GLU A 114 0.97 2.57 -9.66
N GLU A 115 2.00 1.90 -10.18
CA GLU A 115 2.94 2.49 -11.12
C GLU A 115 2.23 2.98 -12.40
N ASN A 116 1.31 2.18 -12.97
CA ASN A 116 0.50 2.61 -14.10
C ASN A 116 -0.30 3.88 -13.80
N THR A 117 -0.94 3.97 -12.62
CA THR A 117 -1.69 5.18 -12.25
C THR A 117 -0.79 6.40 -12.14
N ILE A 118 0.41 6.25 -11.56
CA ILE A 118 1.38 7.33 -11.42
C ILE A 118 1.87 7.78 -12.80
N VAL A 119 2.21 6.84 -13.69
CA VAL A 119 2.66 7.14 -15.04
C VAL A 119 1.57 7.84 -15.85
N ASN A 120 0.32 7.36 -15.80
CA ASN A 120 -0.80 7.99 -16.48
C ASN A 120 -1.08 9.41 -15.97
N ASN A 121 -1.00 9.62 -14.65
CA ASN A 121 -1.14 10.95 -14.08
C ASN A 121 0.01 11.88 -14.51
N LYS A 122 1.25 11.37 -14.58
CA LYS A 122 2.38 12.14 -15.11
C LYS A 122 2.19 12.52 -16.57
N ILE A 123 1.74 11.59 -17.41
CA ILE A 123 1.45 11.86 -18.82
C ILE A 123 0.38 12.95 -18.93
N LYS A 124 -0.71 12.82 -18.18
CA LYS A 124 -1.78 13.82 -18.20
C LYS A 124 -1.29 15.20 -17.77
N ASN A 125 -0.52 15.28 -16.68
CA ASN A 125 0.04 16.55 -16.21
C ASN A 125 1.00 17.16 -17.25
N LEU A 126 1.85 16.33 -17.87
CA LEU A 126 2.75 16.79 -18.93
C LEU A 126 1.99 17.26 -20.17
N GLU A 127 0.89 16.60 -20.54
CA GLU A 127 0.03 17.02 -21.64
C GLU A 127 -0.67 18.35 -21.32
N GLU A 128 -1.15 18.53 -20.10
CA GLU A 128 -1.75 19.79 -19.64
C GLU A 128 -0.72 20.93 -19.63
N ASP A 129 0.46 20.70 -19.05
CA ASP A 129 1.58 21.66 -19.04
C ASP A 129 2.00 22.03 -20.47
N MET A 130 2.13 21.04 -21.36
CA MET A 130 2.51 21.27 -22.76
C MET A 130 1.44 22.05 -23.51
N LYS A 131 0.16 21.79 -23.23
CA LYS A 131 -0.96 22.53 -23.82
C LYS A 131 -0.96 23.98 -23.34
N GLU A 132 -0.73 24.23 -22.05
CA GLU A 132 -0.61 25.57 -21.48
C GLU A 132 0.57 26.33 -22.11
N GLN A 133 1.75 25.70 -22.19
CA GLN A 133 2.92 26.29 -22.83
C GLN A 133 2.67 26.61 -24.31
N LEU A 134 2.03 25.70 -25.05
CA LEU A 134 1.73 25.92 -26.46
C LEU A 134 0.70 27.05 -26.64
N GLU A 135 -0.28 27.14 -25.74
CA GLU A 135 -1.25 28.25 -25.72
C GLU A 135 -0.57 29.59 -25.44
N ASP A 136 0.34 29.66 -24.46
CA ASP A 136 1.09 30.89 -24.18
C ASP A 136 1.99 31.28 -25.37
N VAL A 137 2.73 30.34 -25.97
CA VAL A 137 3.55 30.61 -27.17
C VAL A 137 2.69 31.10 -28.33
N ARG A 138 1.53 30.49 -28.55
CA ARG A 138 0.57 30.93 -29.57
C ARG A 138 0.06 32.35 -29.29
N ASN A 139 -0.29 32.65 -28.04
CA ASN A 139 -0.79 33.96 -27.65
C ASN A 139 0.28 35.04 -27.81
N GLN A 140 1.52 34.75 -27.40
CA GLN A 140 2.67 35.61 -27.65
C GLN A 140 2.88 35.85 -29.15
N PHE A 141 2.80 34.81 -29.98
CA PHE A 141 2.92 34.94 -31.44
C PHE A 141 1.83 35.83 -32.05
N ILE A 142 0.57 35.65 -31.63
CA ILE A 142 -0.56 36.50 -32.06
C ILE A 142 -0.28 37.95 -31.68
N VAL A 143 0.12 38.20 -30.45
CA VAL A 143 0.30 39.56 -29.96
C VAL A 143 1.47 40.26 -30.67
N LEU A 144 2.56 39.54 -30.98
CA LEU A 144 3.70 40.11 -31.69
C LEU A 144 3.45 40.35 -33.19
N ASN A 145 2.67 39.50 -33.86
CA ASN A 145 2.58 39.50 -35.34
C ASN A 145 1.20 39.90 -35.90
N ASN A 146 0.14 39.90 -35.10
CA ASN A 146 -1.20 40.22 -35.60
C ASN A 146 -1.28 41.74 -35.91
N PRO A 147 -1.76 42.12 -37.12
CA PRO A 147 -1.84 43.52 -37.54
C PRO A 147 -2.80 44.38 -36.70
N GLN A 148 -3.74 43.75 -35.97
CA GLN A 148 -4.67 44.43 -35.07
C GLN A 148 -4.08 44.68 -33.67
N THR A 149 -2.87 44.18 -33.39
CA THR A 149 -2.20 44.45 -32.12
C THR A 149 -1.63 45.87 -32.11
N LYS A 150 -2.01 46.65 -31.11
CA LYS A 150 -1.49 48.00 -30.85
C LYS A 150 -0.32 47.92 -29.88
N LYS A 151 0.73 48.70 -30.17
CA LYS A 151 1.93 48.81 -29.32
C LYS A 151 1.88 50.13 -28.55
N TYR A 152 2.00 50.05 -27.23
CA TYR A 152 2.04 51.19 -26.33
C TYR A 152 3.43 51.25 -25.70
N VAL A 153 4.17 52.33 -25.97
CA VAL A 153 5.47 52.55 -25.37
C VAL A 153 5.28 53.13 -23.98
N VAL A 154 5.91 52.50 -23.00
CA VAL A 154 5.77 52.81 -21.57
C VAL A 154 7.12 53.31 -21.07
N ASN A 155 7.16 54.58 -20.68
CA ASN A 155 8.36 55.21 -20.15
C ASN A 155 8.13 55.56 -18.68
N GLY A 156 9.15 55.40 -17.85
CA GLY A 156 9.08 55.80 -16.46
C GLY A 156 9.14 57.30 -16.25
N ASN A 157 8.62 57.75 -15.12
CA ASN A 157 8.66 59.13 -14.67
C ASN A 157 10.02 59.51 -14.05
N LYS A 158 10.07 60.66 -13.35
CA LYS A 158 11.30 61.16 -12.69
C LYS A 158 11.92 60.16 -11.69
N LYS A 159 11.12 59.32 -11.03
CA LYS A 159 11.58 58.29 -10.08
C LYS A 159 12.16 57.05 -10.76
N ALA A 160 11.83 56.81 -12.04
CA ALA A 160 12.32 55.66 -12.81
C ALA A 160 12.64 56.03 -14.27
N LYS A 161 13.50 57.03 -14.48
CA LYS A 161 13.77 57.59 -15.83
C LYS A 161 14.24 56.56 -16.85
N GLU A 162 14.91 55.51 -16.39
CA GLU A 162 15.45 54.45 -17.25
C GLU A 162 14.44 53.33 -17.53
N LEU A 163 13.26 53.35 -16.91
CA LEU A 163 12.22 52.35 -17.15
C LEU A 163 11.73 52.47 -18.59
N LYS A 164 11.87 51.37 -19.33
CA LYS A 164 11.35 51.22 -20.70
C LYS A 164 10.61 49.89 -20.80
N ALA A 165 9.35 49.95 -21.19
CA ALA A 165 8.55 48.79 -21.51
C ALA A 165 7.68 49.04 -22.75
N VAL A 166 7.18 47.96 -23.34
CA VAL A 166 6.24 48.01 -24.45
C VAL A 166 5.08 47.08 -24.10
N ALA A 167 3.88 47.64 -24.03
CA ALA A 167 2.67 46.85 -23.93
C ALA A 167 2.09 46.59 -25.33
N TYR A 168 1.64 45.36 -25.53
CA TYR A 168 1.06 44.88 -26.77
C TYR A 168 -0.38 44.45 -26.48
N ILE A 169 -1.34 45.15 -27.06
CA ILE A 169 -2.77 44.98 -26.78
C ILE A 169 -3.48 44.60 -28.07
N ASN A 170 -4.08 43.41 -28.10
CA ASN A 170 -4.90 42.95 -29.20
C ASN A 170 -6.38 42.93 -28.78
N PRO A 171 -7.18 43.95 -29.18
CA PRO A 171 -8.57 44.04 -28.75
C PRO A 171 -9.47 42.97 -29.37
N VAL A 172 -9.11 42.43 -30.53
CA VAL A 172 -9.93 41.42 -31.24
C VAL A 172 -9.76 40.04 -30.62
N LYS A 173 -8.53 39.69 -30.24
CA LYS A 173 -8.21 38.43 -29.55
C LYS A 173 -8.32 38.55 -28.03
N LYS A 174 -8.55 39.76 -27.50
CA LYS A 174 -8.62 40.07 -26.07
C LYS A 174 -7.37 39.62 -25.31
N LEU A 175 -6.20 39.88 -25.91
CA LEU A 175 -4.90 39.52 -25.36
C LEU A 175 -4.10 40.79 -25.06
N SER A 176 -3.50 40.84 -23.87
CA SER A 176 -2.61 41.92 -23.45
C SER A 176 -1.32 41.33 -22.91
N TYR A 177 -0.17 41.81 -23.37
CA TYR A 177 1.14 41.42 -22.84
C TYR A 177 2.05 42.65 -22.69
N ILE A 178 3.03 42.56 -21.79
CA ILE A 178 4.07 43.58 -21.63
C ILE A 178 5.46 42.96 -21.76
N ASN A 179 6.33 43.67 -22.46
CA ASN A 179 7.76 43.41 -22.49
C ASN A 179 8.46 44.55 -21.76
N VAL A 180 9.08 44.25 -20.61
CA VAL A 180 9.87 45.21 -19.84
C VAL A 180 11.30 45.09 -20.32
N ARG A 181 11.84 46.12 -20.99
CA ARG A 181 13.18 46.08 -21.60
C ARG A 181 14.27 46.57 -20.66
N ASN A 182 13.92 47.52 -19.80
CA ASN A 182 14.85 48.12 -18.87
C ASN A 182 14.13 48.58 -17.61
N LEU A 183 14.75 48.36 -16.45
CA LEU A 183 14.35 48.91 -15.17
C LEU A 183 15.57 49.54 -14.49
N PRO A 184 15.44 50.70 -13.82
CA PRO A 184 16.49 51.24 -12.98
C PRO A 184 16.82 50.29 -11.83
N ASN A 185 18.05 50.31 -11.33
CA ASN A 185 18.39 49.62 -10.09
C ASN A 185 17.71 50.30 -8.90
N LEU A 186 17.07 49.49 -8.06
CA LEU A 186 16.47 49.92 -6.80
C LEU A 186 17.34 49.50 -5.60
N PRO A 187 17.22 50.19 -4.46
CA PRO A 187 17.74 49.73 -3.18
C PRO A 187 17.28 48.30 -2.83
N GLU A 188 18.06 47.56 -2.04
CA GLU A 188 17.79 46.14 -1.72
C GLU A 188 16.47 45.89 -0.97
N ASP A 189 15.90 46.92 -0.37
CA ASP A 189 14.65 46.93 0.38
C ASP A 189 13.43 47.28 -0.50
N GLN A 190 13.61 47.48 -1.81
CA GLN A 190 12.55 47.87 -2.74
C GLN A 190 12.45 46.93 -3.95
N CYS A 191 11.28 46.90 -4.58
CA CYS A 191 11.04 46.14 -5.80
C CYS A 191 10.01 46.83 -6.70
N TYR A 192 10.01 46.49 -7.98
CA TYR A 192 8.95 46.90 -8.89
C TYR A 192 7.78 45.93 -8.84
N GLN A 193 6.56 46.46 -8.81
CA GLN A 193 5.35 45.65 -8.85
C GLN A 193 4.38 46.18 -9.91
N MET A 194 3.66 45.26 -10.53
CA MET A 194 2.66 45.58 -11.55
C MET A 194 1.24 45.38 -11.04
N TRP A 195 0.37 46.24 -11.55
CA TRP A 195 -1.05 46.28 -11.22
C TRP A 195 -1.86 46.51 -12.48
N ALA A 196 -3.06 45.95 -12.55
CA ALA A 196 -4.04 46.25 -13.59
C ALA A 196 -5.39 46.61 -12.97
N GLU A 197 -5.94 47.74 -13.40
CA GLU A 197 -7.27 48.22 -13.04
C GLU A 197 -8.23 47.76 -14.12
N VAL A 198 -9.10 46.83 -13.71
CA VAL A 198 -10.07 46.19 -14.60
C VAL A 198 -11.43 46.36 -13.96
N ASN A 199 -12.34 47.06 -14.63
CA ASN A 199 -13.69 47.32 -14.15
C ASN A 199 -13.76 47.97 -12.74
N GLY A 200 -12.75 48.80 -12.39
CA GLY A 200 -12.65 49.46 -11.09
C GLY A 200 -12.02 48.61 -9.98
N GLU A 201 -11.62 47.37 -10.27
CA GLU A 201 -10.91 46.50 -9.32
C GLU A 201 -9.41 46.48 -9.62
N MET A 202 -8.60 46.58 -8.56
CA MET A 202 -7.14 46.51 -8.68
C MET A 202 -6.64 45.07 -8.55
N VAL A 203 -6.13 44.55 -9.66
CA VAL A 203 -5.52 43.21 -9.74
C VAL A 203 -4.01 43.33 -9.59
N ASN A 204 -3.47 42.63 -8.58
CA ASN A 204 -2.04 42.50 -8.38
C ASN A 204 -1.44 41.51 -9.39
N LEU A 205 -0.48 41.96 -10.20
CA LEU A 205 0.19 41.15 -11.23
C LEU A 205 1.55 40.60 -10.77
N GLY A 206 1.94 40.91 -9.53
CA GLY A 206 3.16 40.43 -8.89
C GLY A 206 4.38 41.30 -9.13
N VAL A 207 5.47 40.90 -8.45
CA VAL A 207 6.76 41.59 -8.46
C VAL A 207 7.51 41.30 -9.75
N ILE A 208 8.00 42.34 -10.43
CA ILE A 208 8.87 42.20 -11.59
C ILE A 208 10.28 41.83 -11.12
N LYS A 209 10.54 40.53 -11.00
CA LYS A 209 11.89 39.99 -10.75
C LYS A 209 12.65 39.79 -12.06
N ASN A 210 13.94 40.09 -12.04
CA ASN A 210 14.96 39.81 -13.07
C ASN A 210 14.51 40.13 -14.51
N VAL A 211 14.92 41.31 -15.00
CA VAL A 211 14.76 41.73 -16.41
C VAL A 211 15.91 41.19 -17.28
N ASP A 212 16.58 40.13 -16.83
CA ASP A 212 17.73 39.54 -17.52
C ASP A 212 17.33 39.02 -18.90
N ASP A 213 16.10 38.52 -19.01
CA ASP A 213 15.47 38.16 -20.28
C ASP A 213 14.65 39.33 -20.83
N LYS A 214 15.34 40.20 -21.59
CA LYS A 214 14.77 41.41 -22.20
C LYS A 214 13.74 41.12 -23.29
N ASP A 215 13.65 39.87 -23.75
CA ASP A 215 12.71 39.45 -24.80
C ASP A 215 11.45 38.78 -24.23
N LYS A 216 11.43 38.50 -22.92
CA LYS A 216 10.27 37.91 -22.24
C LYS A 216 9.04 38.80 -22.30
N LEU A 217 7.95 38.24 -22.79
CA LEU A 217 6.60 38.80 -22.67
C LEU A 217 5.93 38.27 -21.40
N ARG A 218 5.20 39.15 -20.71
CA ARG A 218 4.39 38.80 -19.53
C ARG A 218 2.93 39.09 -19.83
N ALA A 219 2.05 38.13 -19.57
CA ALA A 219 0.62 38.29 -19.77
C ALA A 219 0.06 39.36 -18.82
N LEU A 220 -0.88 40.16 -19.33
CA LEU A 220 -1.67 41.12 -18.59
C LEU A 220 -3.16 40.77 -18.72
N PRO A 221 -3.97 40.98 -17.68
CA PRO A 221 -5.41 40.92 -17.82
C PRO A 221 -5.89 41.88 -18.91
N TYR A 222 -6.69 41.37 -19.84
CA TYR A 222 -7.36 42.19 -20.84
C TYR A 222 -8.71 42.66 -20.28
N ALA A 223 -8.96 43.96 -20.38
CA ALA A 223 -10.28 44.54 -20.24
C ALA A 223 -10.39 45.80 -21.10
N GLU A 224 -11.61 46.22 -21.37
CA GLU A 224 -11.87 47.47 -22.10
C GLU A 224 -11.64 48.66 -21.16
N ASN A 225 -10.86 49.66 -21.62
CA ASN A 225 -10.46 50.82 -20.84
C ASN A 225 -9.67 50.47 -19.57
N ALA A 226 -8.84 49.43 -19.65
CA ALA A 226 -8.02 49.02 -18.53
C ALA A 226 -6.84 49.98 -18.34
N VAL A 227 -6.42 50.15 -17.09
CA VAL A 227 -5.21 50.89 -16.77
C VAL A 227 -4.23 50.00 -16.03
N SER A 228 -3.04 49.81 -16.58
CA SER A 228 -1.96 49.11 -15.89
C SER A 228 -0.96 50.10 -15.29
N TYR A 229 -0.46 49.80 -14.09
CA TYR A 229 0.51 50.63 -13.38
C TYR A 229 1.76 49.82 -13.01
N ILE A 230 2.92 50.49 -13.02
CA ILE A 230 4.15 49.99 -12.41
C ILE A 230 4.45 50.88 -11.22
N THR A 231 4.63 50.29 -10.03
CA THR A 231 4.96 51.00 -8.79
C THR A 231 6.29 50.52 -8.21
N ILE A 232 6.92 51.35 -7.39
CA ILE A 232 8.01 50.96 -6.49
C ILE A 232 7.39 50.62 -5.13
N GLU A 233 7.57 49.39 -4.69
CA GLU A 233 7.02 48.85 -3.43
C GLU A 233 8.15 48.28 -2.54
N PRO A 234 7.90 48.08 -1.23
CA PRO A 234 8.85 47.38 -0.37
C PRO A 234 9.18 45.97 -0.89
N LYS A 235 10.36 45.45 -0.52
CA LYS A 235 10.81 44.10 -0.89
C LYS A 235 9.77 43.05 -0.53
N GLY A 236 9.39 42.23 -1.50
CA GLY A 236 8.32 41.22 -1.37
C GLY A 236 6.98 41.68 -1.95
N GLY A 237 6.86 42.96 -2.31
CA GLY A 237 5.66 43.56 -2.85
C GLY A 237 4.70 44.05 -1.77
N ASN A 238 3.56 44.56 -2.21
CA ASN A 238 2.48 45.07 -1.39
C ASN A 238 1.14 44.42 -1.79
N VAL A 239 0.13 44.54 -0.93
CA VAL A 239 -1.24 44.05 -1.19
C VAL A 239 -2.07 45.05 -1.98
N THR A 240 -1.77 46.35 -1.84
CA THR A 240 -2.39 47.44 -2.58
C THR A 240 -1.33 48.36 -3.17
N PRO A 241 -1.59 49.00 -4.33
CA PRO A 241 -0.62 49.87 -4.98
C PRO A 241 -0.40 51.16 -4.18
N THR A 242 0.86 51.53 -3.96
CA THR A 242 1.20 52.82 -3.39
C THR A 242 1.12 53.89 -4.49
N VAL A 243 -0.01 54.62 -4.56
CA VAL A 243 -0.30 55.60 -5.63
C VAL A 243 0.82 56.64 -5.81
N GLN A 244 1.42 57.10 -4.71
CA GLN A 244 2.54 58.06 -4.76
C GLN A 244 3.82 57.50 -5.40
N ASN A 245 3.94 56.17 -5.48
CA ASN A 245 5.07 55.46 -6.03
C ASN A 245 4.79 54.87 -7.42
N ILE A 246 3.70 55.27 -8.07
CA ILE A 246 3.50 54.99 -9.49
C ILE A 246 4.65 55.63 -10.28
N VAL A 247 5.34 54.79 -11.05
CA VAL A 247 6.45 55.21 -11.91
C VAL A 247 6.12 55.16 -13.37
N ALA A 248 5.14 54.35 -13.78
CA ALA A 248 4.63 54.30 -15.14
C ALA A 248 3.17 53.83 -15.15
N ASN A 249 2.41 54.23 -16.17
CA ASN A 249 1.06 53.76 -16.41
C ASN A 249 0.80 53.50 -17.90
N ILE A 250 -0.21 52.69 -18.19
CA ILE A 250 -0.58 52.23 -19.53
C ILE A 250 -2.10 52.23 -19.60
N ASN A 251 -2.68 53.06 -20.47
CA ASN A 251 -4.13 53.11 -20.66
C ASN A 251 -4.47 52.48 -22.02
N TYR A 252 -5.34 51.48 -22.05
CA TYR A 252 -5.70 50.77 -23.28
C TYR A 252 -7.15 50.30 -23.35
#